data_AF-A0A7Z9TRY4-F1
#
_entry.id   AF-A0A7Z9TRY4-F1
#
_cell.length_a   1.000
_cell.length_b   1.000
_cell.length_c   1.000
_cell.angle_alpha   90.00
_cell.angle_beta   90.00
_cell.angle_gamma   90.00
#
_symmetry.space_group_name_H-M   'P 1'
#
loop_
_entity.id
_entity.type
_entity.pdbx_description
1 polymer ?
#
loop_
_entity_poly.entity_id
_entity_poly.type
_entity_poly.pdbx_seq_one_letter_code
_entity_poly.pdbx_strand_id
1 'polypeptide(L)'
;ESLNAAEYLASEGNNQVIFCLRGMKTSFNAPHRNMVDFAHLPIVKRLTRMPVCIDPSHSVGTRDASPDGVLDVLHSTSQGIIAGANMVLVDFHPSPTEALVDGPQALTLGELPKFIEDTRISREAYKKRVALWEEK
;
A
#
# COMPACT_ATOMS: atom_id res chain seq x y z
N GLU A 1 0.19 -5.96 -18.27
CA GLU A 1 0.50 -7.37 -17.90
C GLU A 1 -0.28 -7.85 -16.68
N SER A 2 -0.20 -7.19 -15.51
CA SER A 2 -0.89 -7.67 -14.30
C SER A 2 -2.41 -7.80 -14.40
N LEU A 3 -3.09 -6.93 -15.17
CA LEU A 3 -4.52 -7.08 -15.44
C LEU A 3 -4.83 -8.33 -16.27
N ASN A 4 -3.96 -8.71 -17.20
CA ASN A 4 -4.14 -9.94 -18.00
C ASN A 4 -3.96 -11.19 -17.12
N ALA A 5 -3.08 -11.14 -16.12
CA ALA A 5 -2.96 -12.23 -15.15
C ALA A 5 -4.23 -12.37 -14.28
N ALA A 6 -4.85 -11.26 -13.89
CA ALA A 6 -6.14 -11.28 -13.20
C ALA A 6 -7.26 -11.83 -14.09
N GLU A 7 -7.28 -11.44 -15.37
CA GLU A 7 -8.22 -11.96 -16.35
C GLU A 7 -8.05 -13.46 -16.58
N TYR A 8 -6.81 -13.95 -16.60
CA TYR A 8 -6.51 -15.38 -16.72
C TYR A 8 -7.09 -16.18 -15.53
N LEU A 9 -6.94 -15.69 -14.30
CA LEU A 9 -7.58 -16.32 -13.14
C LEU A 9 -9.11 -16.34 -13.28
N ALA A 10 -9.69 -15.24 -13.75
CA ALA A 10 -11.13 -15.13 -13.95
C ALA A 10 -11.64 -16.07 -15.07
N SER A 11 -10.89 -16.24 -16.17
CA SER A 11 -11.26 -17.14 -17.26
C SER A 11 -11.25 -18.61 -16.85
N GLU A 12 -10.41 -18.97 -15.88
CA GLU A 12 -10.38 -20.31 -15.26
C GLU A 12 -11.43 -20.48 -14.15
N GLY A 13 -12.34 -19.50 -13.97
CA GLY A 13 -13.48 -19.58 -13.06
C GLY A 13 -13.26 -18.99 -11.67
N ASN A 14 -12.10 -18.38 -11.40
CA ASN A 14 -11.82 -17.71 -10.12
C ASN A 14 -11.78 -16.19 -10.27
N ASN A 15 -12.90 -15.53 -9.93
CA ASN A 15 -13.01 -14.07 -9.94
C ASN A 15 -12.77 -13.42 -8.57
N GLN A 16 -12.33 -14.18 -7.55
CA GLN A 16 -12.03 -13.66 -6.21
C GLN A 16 -10.60 -13.10 -6.18
N VAL A 17 -10.36 -12.05 -6.98
CA VAL A 17 -9.04 -11.46 -7.17
C VAL A 17 -8.94 -10.11 -6.48
N ILE A 18 -7.88 -9.92 -5.71
CA ILE A 18 -7.48 -8.63 -5.13
C ILE A 18 -6.27 -8.13 -5.91
N PHE A 19 -6.36 -6.92 -6.44
CA PHE A 19 -5.23 -6.32 -7.17
C PHE A 19 -4.35 -5.55 -6.19
N CYS A 20 -3.08 -5.94 -6.02
CA CYS A 20 -2.18 -5.31 -5.05
C CYS A 20 -1.09 -4.49 -5.72
N LEU A 21 -1.04 -3.18 -5.44
CA LEU A 21 0.06 -2.31 -5.87
C LEU A 21 1.22 -2.43 -4.89
N ARG A 22 2.35 -2.96 -5.37
CA ARG A 22 3.58 -3.12 -4.59
C ARG A 22 4.83 -2.52 -5.22
N GLY A 23 4.62 -1.81 -6.32
CA GLY A 23 5.63 -1.06 -7.04
C GLY A 23 6.33 -1.85 -8.14
N MET A 24 7.05 -1.12 -8.97
CA MET A 24 7.86 -1.62 -10.07
C MET A 24 9.30 -1.19 -9.90
N LYS A 25 10.23 -2.03 -10.34
CA LYS A 25 11.66 -1.71 -10.37
C LYS A 25 11.95 -0.78 -11.54
N THR A 26 12.73 0.26 -11.29
CA THR A 26 13.04 1.31 -12.26
C THR A 26 14.41 1.93 -11.94
N SER A 27 14.87 2.95 -12.66
CA SER A 27 16.03 3.77 -12.27
C SER A 27 15.69 4.83 -11.22
N PHE A 28 14.39 5.10 -11.00
CA PHE A 28 13.91 6.19 -10.15
C PHE A 28 13.40 5.75 -8.77
N ASN A 29 13.50 4.47 -8.41
CA ASN A 29 12.98 3.99 -7.12
C ASN A 29 13.89 4.36 -5.95
N ALA A 30 15.20 4.55 -6.17
CA ALA A 30 16.14 4.80 -5.08
C ALA A 30 15.74 6.08 -4.30
N PRO A 31 15.77 6.05 -2.95
CA PRO A 31 16.33 4.98 -2.10
C PRO A 31 15.38 3.80 -1.79
N HIS A 32 14.11 3.87 -2.14
CA HIS A 32 13.14 2.79 -1.89
C HIS A 32 13.38 1.55 -2.77
N ARG A 33 12.86 0.38 -2.36
CA ARG A 33 13.01 -0.88 -3.09
C ARG A 33 12.31 -0.87 -4.45
N ASN A 34 11.11 -0.30 -4.53
CA ASN A 34 10.32 -0.16 -5.75
C ASN A 34 9.61 1.21 -5.81
N MET A 35 9.36 1.70 -7.03
CA MET A 35 8.55 2.90 -7.22
C MET A 35 7.08 2.51 -7.35
N VAL A 36 6.20 3.16 -6.58
CA VAL A 36 4.75 3.00 -6.69
C VAL A 36 4.14 4.33 -7.11
N ASP A 37 3.33 4.32 -8.16
CA ASP A 37 2.45 5.44 -8.47
C ASP A 37 1.03 5.14 -8.00
N PHE A 38 0.62 5.79 -6.92
CA PHE A 38 -0.70 5.63 -6.34
C PHE A 38 -1.81 6.29 -7.17
N ALA A 39 -1.51 7.15 -8.14
CA ALA A 39 -2.50 7.68 -9.07
C ALA A 39 -3.12 6.58 -9.96
N HIS A 40 -2.44 5.44 -10.11
CA HIS A 40 -2.99 4.25 -10.78
C HIS A 40 -4.08 3.54 -9.97
N LEU A 41 -4.13 3.74 -8.64
CA LEU A 41 -5.12 3.08 -7.79
C LEU A 41 -6.57 3.38 -8.22
N PRO A 42 -7.02 4.65 -8.35
CA PRO A 42 -8.37 4.94 -8.86
C PRO A 42 -8.58 4.49 -10.31
N ILE A 43 -7.51 4.40 -11.12
CA ILE A 43 -7.60 3.91 -12.50
C ILE A 43 -7.96 2.41 -12.51
N VAL A 44 -7.28 1.59 -11.70
CA VAL A 44 -7.61 0.16 -11.57
C VAL A 44 -9.05 -0.04 -11.08
N LYS A 45 -9.48 0.76 -10.08
CA LYS A 45 -10.87 0.72 -9.57
C LYS A 45 -11.91 1.13 -10.61
N ARG A 46 -11.56 2.00 -11.57
CA ARG A 46 -12.47 2.40 -12.66
C ARG A 46 -12.53 1.36 -13.77
N LEU A 47 -11.41 0.72 -14.08
CA LEU A 47 -11.30 -0.24 -15.17
C LEU A 47 -11.75 -1.65 -14.78
N THR A 48 -11.86 -1.94 -13.48
CA THR A 48 -12.13 -3.29 -12.97
C THR A 48 -13.12 -3.25 -11.80
N ARG A 49 -13.64 -4.41 -11.40
CA ARG A 49 -14.44 -4.55 -10.17
C ARG A 49 -13.64 -5.11 -8.99
N MET A 50 -12.33 -5.26 -9.13
CA MET A 50 -11.48 -5.85 -8.10
C MET A 50 -11.28 -4.86 -6.95
N PRO A 51 -11.27 -5.32 -5.69
CA PRO A 51 -10.69 -4.56 -4.60
C PRO A 51 -9.21 -4.27 -4.88
N VAL A 52 -8.75 -3.07 -4.54
CA VAL A 52 -7.36 -2.67 -4.75
C VAL A 52 -6.64 -2.53 -3.41
N CYS A 53 -5.59 -3.32 -3.23
CA CYS A 53 -4.70 -3.33 -2.07
C CYS A 53 -3.41 -2.56 -2.39
N ILE A 54 -2.71 -2.12 -1.35
CA ILE A 54 -1.35 -1.59 -1.43
C ILE A 54 -0.42 -2.39 -0.52
N ASP A 55 0.83 -2.57 -0.93
CA ASP A 55 1.90 -3.22 -0.15
C ASP A 55 3.06 -2.23 0.04
N PRO A 56 2.96 -1.34 1.06
CA PRO A 56 3.98 -0.35 1.36
C PRO A 56 5.30 -0.98 1.83
N SER A 57 5.24 -2.14 2.49
CA SER A 57 6.42 -2.80 3.06
C SER A 57 7.43 -3.15 1.98
N HIS A 58 6.97 -3.74 0.88
CA HIS A 58 7.85 -4.15 -0.20
C HIS A 58 8.05 -3.07 -1.27
N SER A 59 7.21 -2.04 -1.30
CA SER A 59 7.55 -0.86 -2.10
C SER A 59 8.69 -0.08 -1.47
N VAL A 60 8.63 0.19 -0.16
CA VAL A 60 9.66 0.95 0.55
C VAL A 60 10.88 0.06 0.81
N GLY A 61 10.68 -1.10 1.44
CA GLY A 61 11.72 -2.11 1.66
C GLY A 61 12.67 -1.85 2.82
N THR A 62 12.45 -0.78 3.58
CA THR A 62 13.19 -0.40 4.81
C THR A 62 12.22 0.18 5.85
N ARG A 63 12.74 0.50 7.04
CA ARG A 63 12.06 1.25 8.11
C ARG A 63 12.73 2.59 8.38
N ASP A 64 13.27 3.21 7.33
CA ASP A 64 13.85 4.54 7.46
C ASP A 64 12.75 5.56 7.76
N ALA A 65 13.16 6.68 8.37
CA ALA A 65 12.27 7.76 8.74
C ALA A 65 12.66 9.05 8.01
N SER A 66 11.63 9.78 7.62
CA SER A 66 11.77 11.19 7.23
C SER A 66 12.34 12.05 8.38
N PRO A 67 12.87 13.26 8.09
CA PRO A 67 13.33 14.20 9.12
C PRO A 67 12.28 14.57 10.17
N ASP A 68 10.98 14.43 9.85
CA ASP A 68 9.86 14.65 10.76
C ASP A 68 9.61 13.47 11.72
N GLY A 69 10.41 12.41 11.63
CA GLY A 69 10.34 11.22 12.48
C GLY A 69 9.26 10.21 12.10
N VAL A 70 8.58 10.41 10.96
CA VAL A 70 7.60 9.46 10.42
C VAL A 70 8.29 8.48 9.47
N LEU A 71 8.01 7.19 9.63
CA LEU A 71 8.58 6.12 8.80
C LEU A 71 8.10 6.24 7.35
N ASP A 72 8.99 5.97 6.39
CA ASP A 72 8.66 6.04 4.96
C ASP A 72 7.55 5.05 4.56
N VAL A 73 7.48 3.90 5.23
CA VAL A 73 6.38 2.94 5.08
C VAL A 73 5.01 3.55 5.47
N LEU A 74 4.96 4.43 6.47
CA LEU A 74 3.73 5.14 6.87
C LEU A 74 3.37 6.21 5.85
N HIS A 75 4.34 6.97 5.33
CA HIS A 75 4.12 7.91 4.23
C HIS A 75 3.53 7.21 3.00
N SER A 76 4.12 6.08 2.59
CA SER A 76 3.64 5.27 1.48
C SER A 76 2.23 4.69 1.75
N THR A 77 1.99 4.23 2.98
CA THR A 77 0.66 3.75 3.43
C THR A 77 -0.40 4.84 3.30
N SER A 78 -0.11 6.03 3.82
CA SER A 78 -1.02 7.18 3.76
C SER A 78 -1.33 7.58 2.32
N GLN A 79 -0.32 7.65 1.44
CA GLN A 79 -0.52 7.97 0.02
C GLN A 79 -1.49 7.00 -0.66
N GLY A 80 -1.35 5.69 -0.45
CA GLY A 80 -2.26 4.71 -1.02
C GLY A 80 -3.68 4.78 -0.43
N ILE A 81 -3.82 5.00 0.89
CA ILE A 81 -5.13 5.21 1.53
C ILE A 81 -5.82 6.44 0.95
N ILE A 82 -5.09 7.55 0.81
CA ILE A 82 -5.58 8.82 0.25
C ILE A 82 -5.92 8.68 -1.24
N ALA A 83 -5.21 7.82 -1.97
CA ALA A 83 -5.56 7.47 -3.34
C ALA A 83 -6.83 6.58 -3.43
N GLY A 84 -7.28 6.01 -2.31
CA GLY A 84 -8.53 5.28 -2.20
C GLY A 84 -8.39 3.76 -2.14
N ALA A 85 -7.27 3.24 -1.63
CA ALA A 85 -7.06 1.81 -1.36
C ALA A 85 -8.22 1.19 -0.56
N ASN A 86 -8.57 -0.05 -0.89
CA ASN A 86 -9.52 -0.86 -0.13
C ASN A 86 -8.84 -1.56 1.06
N MET A 87 -7.56 -1.92 0.92
CA MET A 87 -6.79 -2.70 1.88
C MET A 87 -5.33 -2.27 1.89
N VAL A 88 -4.64 -2.55 2.99
CA VAL A 88 -3.19 -2.37 3.15
C VAL A 88 -2.60 -3.70 3.60
N LEU A 89 -1.59 -4.19 2.88
CA LEU A 89 -0.78 -5.35 3.23
C LEU A 89 0.53 -4.87 3.83
N VAL A 90 0.78 -5.15 5.11
CA VAL A 90 1.95 -4.64 5.82
C VAL A 90 2.60 -5.73 6.69
N ASP A 91 3.93 -5.73 6.73
CA ASP A 91 4.71 -6.73 7.45
C ASP A 91 4.97 -6.29 8.89
N PHE A 92 4.79 -7.22 9.83
CA PHE A 92 5.15 -7.03 11.23
C PHE A 92 5.98 -8.21 11.74
N HIS A 93 6.95 -7.93 12.61
CA HIS A 93 7.75 -8.97 13.27
C HIS A 93 8.08 -8.56 14.73
N PRO A 94 8.04 -9.48 15.70
CA PRO A 94 8.40 -9.18 17.10
C PRO A 94 9.86 -8.77 17.28
N SER A 95 10.78 -9.33 16.47
CA SER A 95 12.21 -9.03 16.48
C SER A 95 12.73 -8.93 15.04
N PRO A 96 12.59 -7.80 14.33
CA PRO A 96 12.89 -7.71 12.89
C PRO A 96 14.33 -8.15 12.52
N THR A 97 15.28 -8.01 13.44
CA THR A 97 16.68 -8.45 13.26
C THR A 97 16.85 -9.97 13.24
N GLU A 98 15.89 -10.73 13.77
CA GLU A 98 15.87 -12.20 13.77
C GLU A 98 14.98 -12.77 12.66
N ALA A 99 14.30 -11.92 11.89
CA ALA A 99 13.43 -12.38 10.81
C ALA A 99 14.25 -13.06 9.71
N LEU A 100 13.85 -14.26 9.31
CA LEU A 100 14.51 -15.02 8.24
C LEU A 100 14.31 -14.38 6.86
N VAL A 101 13.24 -13.60 6.69
CA VAL A 101 12.84 -12.96 5.45
C VAL A 101 12.28 -11.57 5.78
N ASP A 102 12.64 -10.58 4.97
CA ASP A 102 12.07 -9.22 5.01
C ASP A 102 12.16 -8.48 6.36
N GLY A 103 13.13 -8.83 7.21
CA GLY A 103 13.41 -8.13 8.47
C GLY A 103 13.57 -6.60 8.36
N PRO A 104 14.30 -6.06 7.36
CA PRO A 104 14.54 -4.62 7.27
C PRO A 104 13.27 -3.75 7.10
N GLN A 105 12.19 -4.29 6.55
CA GLN A 105 10.95 -3.56 6.29
C GLN A 105 9.85 -3.84 7.34
N ALA A 106 9.97 -4.94 8.08
CA ALA A 106 8.94 -5.40 9.02
C ALA A 106 8.83 -4.48 10.24
N LEU A 107 7.66 -3.88 10.43
CA LEU A 107 7.33 -3.08 11.60
C LEU A 107 7.34 -3.94 12.86
N THR A 108 7.59 -3.32 14.00
CA THR A 108 7.53 -3.98 15.31
C THR A 108 6.10 -4.05 15.83
N LEU A 109 5.80 -5.02 16.69
CA LEU A 109 4.48 -5.12 17.32
C LEU A 109 4.14 -3.89 18.19
N GLY A 110 5.15 -3.21 18.74
CA GLY A 110 4.96 -1.94 19.46
C GLY A 110 4.55 -0.76 18.56
N GLU A 111 4.82 -0.84 17.26
CA GLU A 111 4.41 0.17 16.27
C GLU A 111 2.99 -0.07 15.74
N LEU A 112 2.43 -1.27 15.90
CA LEU A 112 1.10 -1.62 15.39
C LEU A 112 -0.01 -0.65 15.86
N PRO A 113 -0.10 -0.25 17.15
CA PRO A 113 -1.11 0.72 17.57
C PRO A 113 -0.96 2.08 16.88
N LYS A 114 0.28 2.54 16.66
CA LYS A 114 0.57 3.80 15.95
C LYS A 114 0.20 3.69 14.47
N PHE A 115 0.53 2.56 13.83
CA PHE A 115 0.19 2.29 12.44
C PHE A 115 -1.33 2.31 12.21
N ILE A 116 -2.11 1.68 13.10
CA ILE A 116 -3.57 1.68 13.02
C ILE A 116 -4.13 3.10 13.14
N GLU A 117 -3.62 3.89 14.08
CA GLU A 117 -4.09 5.26 14.28
C GLU A 117 -3.73 6.18 13.11
N ASP A 118 -2.52 6.08 12.57
CA ASP A 118 -2.08 6.83 11.39
C ASP A 118 -2.91 6.48 10.13
N THR A 119 -3.19 5.19 9.95
CA THR A 119 -4.09 4.67 8.91
C THR A 119 -5.50 5.26 9.07
N ARG A 120 -6.01 5.36 10.30
CA ARG A 120 -7.32 5.94 10.60
C ARG A 120 -7.36 7.43 10.24
N ILE A 121 -6.33 8.20 10.60
CA ILE A 121 -6.21 9.63 10.25
C ILE A 121 -6.25 9.80 8.73
N SER A 122 -5.44 9.02 8.01
CA SER A 122 -5.40 9.02 6.54
C SER A 122 -6.76 8.67 5.93
N ARG A 123 -7.46 7.68 6.49
CA ARG A 123 -8.80 7.27 6.03
C ARG A 123 -9.85 8.37 6.23
N GLU A 124 -9.83 9.06 7.36
CA GLU A 124 -10.75 10.17 7.61
C GLU A 124 -10.49 11.35 6.66
N ALA A 125 -9.23 11.66 6.36
CA ALA A 125 -8.87 12.64 5.34
C ALA A 125 -9.38 12.22 3.94
N TYR A 126 -9.23 10.95 3.56
CA TYR A 126 -9.80 10.43 2.31
C TYR A 126 -11.32 10.59 2.24
N LYS A 127 -12.06 10.23 3.30
CA LYS A 127 -13.53 10.38 3.34
C LYS A 127 -13.97 11.83 3.14
N LYS A 128 -13.30 12.77 3.82
CA LYS A 128 -13.57 14.21 3.64
C LYS A 128 -13.32 14.67 2.20
N ARG A 129 -12.24 14.18 1.57
CA ARG A 129 -11.97 14.44 0.15
C ARG A 129 -13.10 13.91 -0.73
N VAL A 130 -13.58 12.68 -0.50
CA VAL A 130 -14.67 12.11 -1.30
C VAL A 130 -15.94 12.94 -1.16
N ALA A 131 -16.38 13.24 0.07
CA ALA A 131 -17.59 14.03 0.32
C ALA A 131 -17.58 15.39 -0.40
N LEU A 132 -16.43 16.08 -0.39
CA LEU A 132 -16.25 17.36 -1.09
C LEU A 132 -16.57 17.30 -2.60
N TRP A 133 -16.36 16.15 -3.24
CA TRP A 133 -16.62 15.97 -4.68
C TRP A 133 -17.95 15.24 -4.97
N GLU A 134 -18.65 14.73 -3.95
CA GLU A 134 -20.00 14.16 -4.06
C GLU A 134 -21.10 15.23 -4.07
N GLU A 135 -20.84 16.42 -3.51
CA GLU A 135 -21.79 17.55 -3.44
C GLU A 135 -21.99 18.29 -4.79
N LYS A 136 -21.92 17.59 -5.93
CA LYS A 136 -22.18 18.13 -7.26
C LYS A 136 -23.45 17.58 -7.90
#